data_AF-A0A9D2TT67-F1
#
_entry.id   AF-A0A9D2TT67-F1
#
_cell.length_a   1.000
_cell.length_b   1.000
_cell.length_c   1.000
_cell.angle_alpha   90.00
_cell.angle_beta   90.00
_cell.angle_gamma   90.00
#
_symmetry.space_group_name_H-M   'P 1'
#
loop_
_entity.id
_entity.type
_entity.pdbx_description
1 polymer ?
#
loop_
_entity_poly.entity_id
_entity_poly.type
_entity_poly.pdbx_seq_one_letter_code
_entity_poly.pdbx_strand_id
1 'polypeptide(L)'
;GYSPEHSYHLYPSYIAADMMRLSILLKEGVRGVRVDPAECSCIIRMKAARLAGKELDLADKAVLAMNGWELSGKGEKMPVFFFHTNDPNINIRLEKEDGEAGEMLELEFEISRLPEETAAALDSNLKRRHWF
;
A
#
# COMPACT_ATOMS: atom_id res chain seq x y z
N GLY A 1 -15.49 -5.47 -9.18
CA GLY A 1 -14.15 -4.94 -9.51
C GLY A 1 -14.09 -3.48 -9.14
N TYR A 2 -12.90 -2.89 -9.07
CA TYR A 2 -12.74 -1.45 -8.87
C TYR A 2 -13.34 -0.70 -10.08
N SER A 3 -14.17 0.31 -9.83
CA SER A 3 -14.78 1.13 -10.88
C SER A 3 -14.50 2.60 -10.57
N PRO A 4 -14.16 3.45 -11.56
CA PRO A 4 -13.86 4.87 -11.34
C PRO A 4 -14.95 5.61 -10.55
N GLU A 5 -16.19 5.19 -10.70
CA GLU A 5 -17.41 5.76 -10.09
C GLU A 5 -17.52 5.46 -8.57
N HIS A 6 -16.69 4.55 -8.07
CA HIS A 6 -16.51 4.24 -6.65
C HIS A 6 -15.09 4.55 -6.17
N SER A 7 -14.25 5.13 -7.03
CA SER A 7 -12.90 5.57 -6.68
C SER A 7 -12.97 6.96 -6.03
N TYR A 8 -12.30 7.12 -4.89
CA TYR A 8 -12.11 8.43 -4.27
C TYR A 8 -10.72 8.92 -4.59
N HIS A 9 -10.64 10.08 -5.24
CA HIS A 9 -9.40 10.86 -5.26
C HIS A 9 -9.30 11.58 -3.91
N LEU A 10 -8.70 10.91 -2.95
CA LEU A 10 -8.33 11.57 -1.70
C LEU A 10 -7.14 12.47 -2.00
N TYR A 11 -7.20 13.71 -1.55
CA TYR A 11 -6.01 14.55 -1.47
C TYR A 11 -5.28 14.15 -0.18
N PRO A 12 -4.21 13.33 -0.25
CA PRO A 12 -3.44 13.00 0.95
C PRO A 12 -2.98 14.29 1.61
N SER A 13 -3.12 14.39 2.93
CA SER A 13 -2.47 15.46 3.67
C SER A 13 -0.99 15.15 3.71
N TYR A 14 -0.17 15.97 3.05
CA TYR A 14 1.28 15.93 3.23
C TYR A 14 1.59 16.30 4.69
N ILE A 15 2.08 15.33 5.47
CA ILE A 15 2.61 15.61 6.81
C ILE A 15 4.03 16.19 6.67
N ALA A 16 4.76 15.73 5.65
CA ALA A 16 6.06 16.23 5.18
C ALA A 16 6.21 15.86 3.69
N ALA A 17 7.27 16.33 3.01
CA ALA A 17 7.46 16.17 1.55
C ALA A 17 7.25 14.73 1.03
N ASP A 18 7.69 13.73 1.80
CA ASP A 18 7.66 12.31 1.42
C ASP A 18 6.82 11.44 2.37
N MET A 19 6.08 12.05 3.30
CA MET A 19 5.24 11.34 4.28
C MET A 19 3.76 11.56 3.94
N MET A 20 3.07 10.46 3.66
CA MET A 20 1.64 10.47 3.36
C MET A 20 0.84 9.90 4.53
N ARG A 21 -0.29 10.55 4.82
CA ARG A 21 -1.35 10.00 5.67
C ARG A 21 -2.67 10.02 4.90
N LEU A 22 -3.38 8.90 4.97
CA LEU A 22 -4.70 8.70 4.41
C LEU A 22 -5.65 8.33 5.54
N SER A 23 -6.83 8.96 5.56
CA SER A 23 -7.93 8.60 6.46
C SER A 23 -9.18 8.43 5.60
N ILE A 24 -9.73 7.22 5.59
CA ILE A 24 -10.78 6.80 4.66
C ILE A 24 -11.95 6.27 5.47
N LEU A 25 -13.07 6.99 5.41
CA LEU A 25 -14.32 6.54 6.01
C LEU A 25 -14.92 5.43 5.12
N LEU A 26 -15.05 4.23 5.67
CA LEU A 26 -15.60 3.09 4.95
C LEU A 26 -17.09 3.26 4.71
N LYS A 27 -17.53 2.97 3.49
CA LYS A 27 -18.94 2.88 3.13
C LYS A 27 -19.44 1.45 3.32
N GLU A 28 -20.74 1.30 3.47
CA GLU A 28 -21.38 0.00 3.54
C GLU A 28 -21.03 -0.87 2.32
N GLY A 29 -20.69 -2.13 2.57
CA GLY A 29 -20.34 -3.10 1.54
C GLY A 29 -18.93 -2.97 0.94
N VAL A 30 -18.09 -2.06 1.44
CA VAL A 30 -16.68 -1.97 1.01
C VAL A 30 -15.91 -3.18 1.54
N ARG A 31 -15.35 -3.98 0.62
CA ARG A 31 -14.54 -5.17 0.95
C ARG A 31 -13.03 -4.95 0.90
N GLY A 32 -12.61 -3.79 0.40
CA GLY A 32 -11.21 -3.44 0.32
C GLY A 32 -10.99 -2.06 -0.26
N VAL A 33 -9.82 -1.52 0.04
CA VAL A 33 -9.36 -0.21 -0.40
C VAL A 33 -8.10 -0.40 -1.23
N ARG A 34 -8.12 0.13 -2.46
CA ARG A 34 -6.93 0.24 -3.31
C ARG A 34 -6.33 1.62 -3.12
N VAL A 35 -5.03 1.66 -2.86
CA VAL A 35 -4.20 2.86 -2.78
C VAL A 35 -3.18 2.79 -3.90
N ASP A 36 -3.19 3.80 -4.77
CA ASP A 36 -2.22 3.97 -5.83
C ASP A 36 -1.26 5.10 -5.40
N PRO A 37 -0.10 4.78 -4.80
CA PRO A 37 0.72 5.79 -4.12
C PRO A 37 1.51 6.69 -5.07
N ALA A 38 1.69 6.28 -6.33
CA ALA A 38 2.37 7.05 -7.38
C ALA A 38 1.92 6.60 -8.78
N GLU A 39 2.39 7.30 -9.81
CA GLU A 39 2.24 6.93 -11.24
C GLU A 39 3.58 6.49 -11.85
N CYS A 40 4.53 6.08 -11.00
CA CYS A 40 5.89 5.72 -11.38
C CYS A 40 6.49 4.71 -10.40
N SER A 41 7.66 4.18 -10.76
CA SER A 41 8.45 3.34 -9.87
C SER A 41 8.77 4.03 -8.55
N CYS A 42 8.55 3.34 -7.44
CA CYS A 42 8.75 3.90 -6.11
C CYS A 42 9.03 2.83 -5.04
N ILE A 43 9.56 3.29 -3.91
CA ILE A 43 9.62 2.53 -2.66
C ILE A 43 8.59 3.12 -1.70
N ILE A 44 7.86 2.24 -1.03
CA ILE A 44 6.92 2.58 0.04
C ILE A 44 7.41 1.93 1.33
N ARG A 45 7.52 2.71 2.40
CA ARG A 45 7.75 2.18 3.75
C ARG A 45 6.52 2.44 4.60
N MET A 46 5.80 1.38 4.93
CA MET A 46 4.64 1.48 5.81
C MET A 46 5.07 1.99 7.19
N LYS A 47 4.26 2.85 7.79
CA LYS A 47 4.47 3.40 9.15
C LYS A 47 3.31 3.08 10.07
N ALA A 48 2.10 3.06 9.54
CA ALA A 48 0.92 2.62 10.26
C ALA A 48 -0.15 2.12 9.28
N ALA A 49 -0.95 1.17 9.74
CA ALA A 49 -2.22 0.81 9.14
C ALA A 49 -3.19 0.44 10.25
N ARG A 50 -4.32 1.14 10.33
CA ARG A 50 -5.31 0.95 11.39
C ARG A 50 -6.72 0.96 10.83
N LEU A 51 -7.57 0.08 11.33
CA LEU A 51 -9.01 0.08 11.08
C LEU A 51 -9.74 0.31 12.41
N ALA A 52 -10.57 1.34 12.49
CA ALA A 52 -11.26 1.72 13.72
C ALA A 52 -10.31 1.81 14.95
N GLY A 53 -9.09 2.32 14.72
CA GLY A 53 -8.04 2.44 15.74
C GLY A 53 -7.28 1.15 16.07
N LYS A 54 -7.67 -0.01 15.54
CA LYS A 54 -6.95 -1.29 15.72
C LYS A 54 -5.88 -1.45 14.64
N GLU A 55 -4.67 -1.88 15.02
CA GLU A 55 -3.60 -2.14 14.05
C GLU A 55 -3.92 -3.33 13.15
N LEU A 56 -3.71 -3.15 11.85
CA LEU A 56 -3.84 -4.21 10.85
C LEU A 56 -2.54 -5.02 10.76
N ASP A 57 -2.66 -6.35 10.60
CA ASP A 57 -1.53 -7.22 10.34
C ASP A 57 -1.16 -7.20 8.85
N LEU A 58 -0.22 -6.31 8.48
CA LEU A 58 0.21 -6.15 7.10
C LEU A 58 1.06 -7.31 6.57
N ALA A 59 1.51 -8.23 7.44
CA ALA A 59 2.18 -9.45 7.00
C ALA A 59 1.19 -10.53 6.54
N ASP A 60 -0.10 -10.41 6.90
CA ASP A 60 -1.14 -11.31 6.45
C ASP A 60 -1.59 -10.95 5.03
N LYS A 61 -1.41 -11.87 4.08
CA LYS A 61 -1.82 -11.72 2.68
C LYS A 61 -3.34 -11.67 2.50
N ALA A 62 -4.11 -12.11 3.50
CA ALA A 62 -5.55 -11.92 3.53
C ALA A 62 -5.92 -10.45 3.79
N VAL A 63 -5.04 -9.67 4.44
CA VAL A 63 -5.23 -8.25 4.78
C VAL A 63 -4.55 -7.34 3.76
N LEU A 64 -3.34 -7.68 3.29
CA LEU A 64 -2.60 -6.84 2.35
C LEU A 64 -2.18 -7.60 1.07
N ALA A 65 -2.43 -6.97 -0.06
CA ALA A 65 -1.87 -7.38 -1.35
C ALA A 65 -1.29 -6.18 -2.10
N MET A 66 -0.33 -6.42 -2.99
CA MET A 66 0.35 -5.38 -3.76
C MET A 66 0.92 -5.97 -5.06
N ASN A 67 1.23 -5.11 -6.03
CA ASN A 67 1.80 -5.50 -7.33
C ASN A 67 3.29 -5.17 -7.49
N GLY A 68 4.10 -5.52 -6.50
CA GLY A 68 5.55 -5.33 -6.54
C GLY A 68 6.30 -6.33 -5.66
N TRP A 69 7.44 -5.88 -5.13
CA TRP A 69 8.31 -6.67 -4.28
C TRP A 69 8.21 -6.21 -2.83
N GLU A 70 8.09 -7.16 -1.91
CA GLU A 70 8.38 -6.90 -0.50
C GLU A 70 9.89 -6.99 -0.27
N LEU A 71 10.49 -5.89 0.20
CA LEU A 71 11.91 -5.78 0.52
C LEU A 71 12.22 -6.06 1.99
N SER A 72 11.22 -5.97 2.85
CA SER A 72 11.30 -6.38 4.25
C SER A 72 11.39 -7.90 4.41
N GLY A 73 11.84 -8.36 5.58
CA GLY A 73 11.77 -9.77 5.93
C GLY A 73 10.33 -10.27 6.06
N LYS A 74 10.11 -11.57 5.90
CA LYS A 74 8.79 -12.17 6.10
C LYS A 74 8.30 -11.93 7.53
N GLY A 75 7.06 -11.47 7.68
CA GLY A 75 6.44 -11.25 8.99
C GLY A 75 6.76 -9.89 9.62
N GLU A 76 7.45 -9.00 8.91
CA GLU A 76 7.65 -7.63 9.37
C GLU A 76 6.31 -6.89 9.43
N LYS A 77 6.01 -6.32 10.61
CA LYS A 77 4.74 -5.62 10.85
C LYS A 77 4.54 -4.39 9.96
N MET A 78 5.64 -3.74 9.61
CA MET A 78 5.66 -2.51 8.81
C MET A 78 6.54 -2.74 7.58
N PRO A 79 5.99 -3.41 6.55
CA PRO A 79 6.77 -3.84 5.42
C PRO A 79 7.25 -2.68 4.55
N VAL A 80 8.32 -2.95 3.80
CA VAL A 80 8.86 -2.04 2.78
C VAL A 80 8.58 -2.66 1.43
N PHE A 81 7.96 -1.89 0.54
CA PHE A 81 7.60 -2.32 -0.79
C PHE A 81 8.40 -1.58 -1.84
N PHE A 82 8.73 -2.28 -2.92
CA PHE A 82 9.30 -1.70 -4.12
C PHE A 82 8.42 -2.03 -5.33
N PHE A 83 8.09 -1.00 -6.10
CA PHE A 83 7.30 -1.08 -7.31
C PHE A 83 8.14 -0.67 -8.50
N HIS A 84 8.25 -1.56 -9.49
CA HIS A 84 8.83 -1.28 -10.80
C HIS A 84 7.71 -1.32 -11.85
N THR A 85 6.84 -0.32 -11.79
CA THR A 85 5.62 -0.20 -12.63
C THR A 85 5.15 1.25 -12.62
N ASN A 86 4.40 1.64 -13.64
CA ASN A 86 3.75 2.96 -13.72
C ASN A 86 2.38 2.99 -13.01
N ASP A 87 1.89 1.83 -12.54
CA ASP A 87 0.63 1.71 -11.79
C ASP A 87 0.89 0.94 -10.47
N PRO A 88 1.71 1.47 -9.55
CA PRO A 88 1.92 0.85 -8.25
C PRO A 88 0.59 0.79 -7.48
N ASN A 89 0.29 -0.36 -6.88
CA ASN A 89 -0.92 -0.54 -6.10
C ASN A 89 -0.67 -1.27 -4.78
N ILE A 90 -1.37 -0.81 -3.76
CA ILE A 90 -1.48 -1.46 -2.45
C ILE A 90 -2.98 -1.68 -2.22
N ASN A 91 -3.33 -2.88 -1.79
CA ASN A 91 -4.69 -3.27 -1.53
C ASN A 91 -4.84 -3.69 -0.09
N ILE A 92 -5.59 -2.91 0.68
CA ILE A 92 -6.03 -3.29 2.03
C ILE A 92 -7.36 -4.00 1.89
N ARG A 93 -7.36 -5.30 2.12
CA ARG A 93 -8.51 -6.18 2.09
C ARG A 93 -9.15 -6.19 3.47
N LEU A 94 -10.46 -5.99 3.51
CA LEU A 94 -11.23 -5.82 4.74
C LEU A 94 -12.16 -7.01 5.01
N GLU A 95 -12.14 -8.02 4.14
CA GLU A 95 -13.01 -9.21 4.20
C GLU A 95 -12.83 -10.04 5.48
N LYS A 96 -11.65 -9.99 6.11
CA LYS A 96 -11.34 -10.69 7.37
C LYS A 96 -11.59 -9.84 8.62
N GLU A 97 -11.60 -8.52 8.47
CA GLU A 97 -11.65 -7.58 9.59
C GLU A 97 -13.10 -7.18 9.93
N ASP A 98 -14.10 -7.77 9.27
CA ASP A 98 -15.53 -7.44 9.38
C ASP A 98 -15.79 -5.93 9.29
N GLY A 99 -15.02 -5.23 8.43
CA GLY A 99 -15.04 -3.77 8.36
C GLY A 99 -16.45 -3.21 8.22
N GLU A 100 -16.92 -2.48 9.23
CA GLU A 100 -18.28 -1.98 9.28
C GLU A 100 -18.39 -0.62 8.58
N ALA A 101 -19.59 -0.32 8.07
CA ALA A 101 -19.88 1.00 7.52
C ALA A 101 -19.66 2.08 8.59
N GLY A 102 -18.91 3.12 8.25
CA GLY A 102 -18.58 4.21 9.17
C GLY A 102 -17.29 4.01 9.98
N GLU A 103 -16.62 2.87 9.85
CA GLU A 103 -15.26 2.71 10.39
C GLU A 103 -14.24 3.52 9.58
N MET A 104 -13.19 3.99 10.25
CA MET A 104 -12.11 4.74 9.63
C MET A 104 -10.91 3.83 9.38
N LEU A 105 -10.49 3.72 8.12
CA LEU A 105 -9.20 3.16 7.73
C LEU A 105 -8.16 4.28 7.69
N GLU A 106 -7.10 4.13 8.46
CA GLU A 106 -5.98 5.07 8.54
C GLU A 106 -4.70 4.39 8.05
N LEU A 107 -4.00 5.01 7.10
CA LEU A 107 -2.73 4.53 6.58
C LEU A 107 -1.69 5.64 6.67
N GLU A 108 -0.48 5.29 7.05
CA GLU A 108 0.68 6.17 7.02
C GLU A 108 1.86 5.47 6.36
N PHE A 109 2.53 6.16 5.45
CA PHE A 109 3.71 5.63 4.79
C PHE A 109 4.63 6.73 4.28
N GLU A 110 5.91 6.39 4.17
CA GLU A 110 6.89 7.16 3.42
C GLU A 110 6.93 6.68 1.98
N ILE A 111 7.07 7.62 1.03
CA ILE A 111 7.25 7.32 -0.38
C ILE A 111 8.57 7.88 -0.90
N SER A 112 9.30 7.08 -1.67
CA SER A 112 10.48 7.52 -2.42
C SER A 112 10.31 7.14 -3.88
N ARG A 113 10.11 8.15 -4.75
CA ARG A 113 10.03 7.94 -6.20
C ARG A 113 11.43 7.67 -6.74
N LEU A 114 11.53 6.71 -7.66
CA LEU A 114 12.81 6.27 -8.20
C LEU A 114 12.93 6.64 -9.68
N PRO A 115 14.11 7.09 -10.13
CA PRO A 115 14.43 7.12 -11.55
C PRO A 115 14.39 5.71 -12.14
N GLU A 116 13.98 5.61 -13.41
CA GLU A 116 13.82 4.34 -14.12
C GLU A 116 15.10 3.49 -14.10
N GLU A 117 16.27 4.09 -14.33
CA GLU A 117 17.55 3.38 -14.32
C GLU A 117 17.83 2.69 -12.97
N THR A 118 17.46 3.35 -11.87
CA THR A 118 17.65 2.81 -10.51
C THR A 118 16.65 1.68 -10.23
N ALA A 119 15.38 1.88 -10.62
CA ALA A 119 14.34 0.87 -10.45
C ALA A 119 14.64 -0.40 -11.26
N ALA A 120 15.06 -0.24 -12.52
CA ALA A 120 15.43 -1.34 -13.40
C ALA A 120 16.63 -2.15 -12.88
N ALA A 121 17.64 -1.46 -12.34
CA ALA A 121 18.77 -2.12 -11.70
C ALA A 121 18.35 -2.92 -10.45
N LEU A 122 17.50 -2.36 -9.59
CA LEU A 122 17.00 -3.04 -8.40
C LEU A 122 16.16 -4.27 -8.75
N ASP A 123 15.21 -4.13 -9.68
CA ASP A 123 14.33 -5.21 -10.12
C ASP A 123 15.11 -6.37 -10.74
N SER A 124 16.13 -6.06 -11.56
CA SER A 124 17.03 -7.08 -12.12
C SER A 124 17.80 -7.86 -11.04
N ASN A 125 18.17 -7.21 -9.93
CA ASN A 125 18.81 -7.89 -8.80
C ASN A 125 17.85 -8.76 -8.00
N LEU A 126 16.63 -8.28 -7.75
CA LEU A 126 15.59 -9.04 -7.04
C LEU A 126 15.16 -10.27 -7.83
N LYS A 127 14.93 -10.10 -9.13
CA LYS A 127 14.67 -11.21 -10.05
C LYS A 127 15.80 -12.23 -9.99
N ARG A 128 17.07 -11.84 -10.10
CA ARG A 128 18.18 -12.80 -9.98
C ARG A 128 18.15 -13.59 -8.67
N ARG A 129 17.95 -12.92 -7.53
CA ARG A 129 17.91 -13.56 -6.20
C ARG A 129 16.75 -14.55 -6.03
N HIS A 130 15.59 -14.28 -6.62
CA HIS A 130 14.42 -15.13 -6.49
C HIS A 130 14.55 -16.47 -7.25
N TRP A 131 15.46 -16.58 -8.20
CA TRP A 131 15.69 -17.81 -8.97
C TRP A 131 16.75 -18.74 -8.36
N PHE A 132 17.34 -18.34 -7.22
CA PHE A 132 18.28 -19.15 -6.44
C PHE A 132 17.64 -19.65 -5.13
#